data_AF-B0SQ09-F1
#
_entry.id   AF-B0SQ09-F1
#
_cell.length_a   1.000
_cell.length_b   1.000
_cell.length_c   1.000
_cell.angle_alpha   90.00
_cell.angle_beta   90.00
_cell.angle_gamma   90.00
#
_symmetry.space_group_name_H-M   'P 1'
#
loop_
_entity.id
_entity.type
_entity.pdbx_description
1 polymer ?
#
loop_
_entity_poly.entity_id
_entity_poly.type
_entity_poly.pdbx_seq_one_letter_code
_entity_poly.pdbx_strand_id
1 'polypeptide(L)'
;MEFFLFLLFLFVFGFVAAAISYYAKILFFSAKSNYRREELTDIRGDVIRIFLDLLESNGNLLYGSLALLGSAIFVWLWSLLGSMLGEKGPGVFEHIFHMPIFFLALFFSYPILREAYQEKSILGLAKPVLSGFVLGNLSSGAVHYGLDRDLYFLFYLLLLLLQLPVLVFLWNKEPILGVSFEPVPSYEEENDWGNSFSDEGSDSDGNSQFDDPEENPFAAENDQYGLGDDPFSDEFK
;
A
#
# COMPACT_ATOMS: atom_id res chain seq x y z
N MET A 1 23.52 15.44 13.93
CA MET A 1 22.28 16.21 13.69
C MET A 1 21.45 15.57 12.59
N GLU A 2 22.07 15.20 11.48
CA GLU A 2 21.44 14.57 10.30
C GLU A 2 20.64 13.30 10.62
N PHE A 3 21.21 12.37 11.40
CA PHE A 3 20.50 11.14 11.79
C PHE A 3 19.22 11.39 12.61
N PHE A 4 19.24 12.39 13.50
CA PHE A 4 18.06 12.76 14.27
C PHE A 4 16.97 13.36 13.38
N LEU A 5 17.37 14.25 12.45
CA LEU A 5 16.45 14.80 11.45
C LEU A 5 15.90 13.71 10.53
N PHE A 6 16.71 12.72 10.16
CA PHE A 6 16.28 11.56 9.38
C PHE A 6 15.17 10.80 10.09
N LEU A 7 15.36 10.45 11.36
CA LEU A 7 14.32 9.76 12.14
C LEU A 7 13.06 10.61 12.30
N LEU A 8 13.21 11.91 12.52
CA LEU A 8 12.08 12.83 12.61
C LEU A 8 11.29 12.87 11.30
N PHE A 9 11.97 13.03 10.16
CA PHE A 9 11.32 13.02 8.85
C PHE A 9 10.72 11.67 8.51
N LEU A 10 11.32 10.56 8.95
CA LEU A 10 10.76 9.22 8.77
C LEU A 10 9.40 9.09 9.44
N PHE A 11 9.27 9.55 10.69
CA PHE A 11 7.99 9.59 11.37
C PHE A 11 7.01 10.56 10.70
N VAL A 12 7.45 11.77 10.35
CA VAL A 12 6.58 12.76 9.71
C VAL A 12 6.05 12.26 8.37
N PHE A 13 6.90 11.76 7.48
CA PHE A 13 6.47 11.20 6.20
C PHE A 13 5.62 9.94 6.37
N GLY A 14 5.91 9.11 7.38
CA GLY A 14 5.06 7.97 7.73
C GLY A 14 3.64 8.39 8.08
N PHE A 15 3.48 9.38 8.96
CA PHE A 15 2.15 9.90 9.34
C PHE A 15 1.46 10.64 8.20
N VAL A 16 2.20 11.42 7.40
CA VAL A 16 1.64 12.10 6.23
C VAL A 16 1.16 11.09 5.19
N ALA A 17 1.94 10.06 4.91
CA ALA A 17 1.53 8.98 4.02
C ALA A 17 0.31 8.22 4.55
N ALA A 18 0.20 8.04 5.88
CA ALA A 18 -0.94 7.35 6.49
C ALA A 18 -2.22 8.20 6.37
N ALA A 19 -2.11 9.51 6.58
CA ALA A 19 -3.22 10.44 6.35
C ALA A 19 -3.65 10.47 4.88
N ILE A 20 -2.71 10.51 3.95
CA ILE A 20 -3.03 10.48 2.51
C ILE A 20 -3.65 9.14 2.13
N SER A 21 -3.14 8.03 2.65
CA SER A 21 -3.70 6.69 2.42
C SER A 21 -5.14 6.58 2.91
N TYR A 22 -5.44 7.13 4.10
CA TYR A 22 -6.79 7.23 4.64
C TYR A 22 -7.73 7.99 3.72
N TYR A 23 -7.35 9.22 3.33
CA TYR A 23 -8.19 10.03 2.45
C TYR A 23 -8.31 9.44 1.05
N ALA A 24 -7.26 8.79 0.53
CA ALA A 24 -7.32 8.11 -0.75
C ALA A 24 -8.29 6.92 -0.71
N LYS A 25 -8.31 6.19 0.41
CA LYS A 25 -9.29 5.12 0.64
C LYS A 25 -10.71 5.63 0.59
N ILE A 26 -10.99 6.74 1.25
CA ILE A 26 -12.33 7.34 1.27
C ILE A 26 -12.68 7.90 -0.12
N LEU A 27 -11.80 8.68 -0.73
CA LEU A 27 -12.14 9.43 -1.94
C LEU A 27 -12.16 8.57 -3.21
N PHE A 28 -11.30 7.55 -3.30
CA PHE A 28 -11.08 6.80 -4.54
C PHE A 28 -11.43 5.31 -4.43
N PHE A 29 -11.05 4.63 -3.35
CA PHE A 29 -11.20 3.17 -3.27
C PHE A 29 -12.56 2.71 -2.72
N SER A 30 -13.08 3.40 -1.69
CA SER A 30 -14.36 3.04 -1.07
C SER A 30 -15.57 3.67 -1.76
N ALA A 31 -15.38 4.79 -2.49
CA ALA A 31 -16.36 5.48 -3.32
C ALA A 31 -17.83 5.48 -2.81
N LYS A 32 -18.06 5.67 -1.51
CA LYS A 32 -19.41 5.77 -0.94
C LYS A 32 -20.09 7.06 -1.39
N SER A 33 -21.40 7.00 -1.61
CA SER A 33 -22.22 8.15 -1.99
C SER A 33 -22.44 9.14 -0.84
N ASN A 34 -22.38 8.69 0.41
CA ASN A 34 -22.52 9.53 1.60
C ASN A 34 -21.47 9.15 2.66
N TYR A 35 -20.74 10.15 3.14
CA TYR A 35 -19.77 10.02 4.24
C TYR A 35 -20.26 10.77 5.47
N ARG A 36 -20.09 10.18 6.66
CA ARG A 36 -20.41 10.88 7.91
C ARG A 36 -19.34 11.94 8.16
N ARG A 37 -19.74 13.10 8.72
CA ARG A 37 -18.80 14.20 9.06
C ARG A 37 -17.64 13.72 9.95
N GLU A 38 -17.92 12.78 10.83
CA GLU A 38 -16.95 12.17 11.74
C GLU A 38 -15.83 11.42 10.98
N GLU A 39 -16.16 10.70 9.90
CA GLU A 39 -15.19 9.99 9.05
C GLU A 39 -14.27 10.95 8.26
N LEU A 40 -14.65 12.21 8.11
CA LEU A 40 -13.84 13.23 7.43
C LEU A 40 -12.94 14.01 8.40
N THR A 41 -13.30 14.04 9.68
CA THR A 41 -12.72 14.97 10.67
C THR A 41 -12.00 14.29 11.82
N ASP A 42 -12.43 13.09 12.24
CA ASP A 42 -11.77 12.31 13.29
C ASP A 42 -10.84 11.24 12.70
N ILE A 43 -9.73 11.72 12.14
CA ILE A 43 -8.78 10.85 11.42
C ILE A 43 -7.70 10.25 12.33
N ARG A 44 -7.61 10.67 13.60
CA ARG A 44 -6.43 10.40 14.44
C ARG A 44 -6.26 8.90 14.71
N GLY A 45 -7.34 8.22 15.07
CA GLY A 45 -7.32 6.78 15.35
C GLY A 45 -6.95 5.96 14.12
N ASP A 46 -7.57 6.28 12.99
CA ASP A 46 -7.37 5.52 11.74
C ASP A 46 -5.97 5.72 11.15
N VAL A 47 -5.46 6.95 11.17
CA VAL A 47 -4.09 7.25 10.70
C VAL A 47 -3.05 6.53 11.55
N ILE A 48 -3.21 6.52 12.88
CA ILE A 48 -2.33 5.77 13.77
C ILE A 48 -2.43 4.28 13.48
N ARG A 49 -3.65 3.75 13.28
CA ARG A 49 -3.86 2.33 12.99
C ARG A 49 -3.21 1.91 11.67
N ILE A 50 -3.32 2.71 10.61
CA ILE A 50 -2.65 2.45 9.32
C ILE A 50 -1.14 2.43 9.50
N PHE A 51 -0.59 3.37 10.27
CA PHE A 51 0.84 3.40 10.54
C PHE A 51 1.31 2.22 11.41
N LEU A 52 0.49 1.78 12.38
CA LEU A 52 0.80 0.60 13.21
C LEU A 52 0.69 -0.71 12.42
N ASP A 53 -0.29 -0.84 11.52
CA ASP A 53 -0.45 -1.98 10.61
C ASP A 53 0.78 -2.16 9.71
N LEU A 54 1.50 -1.08 9.41
CA LEU A 54 2.76 -1.16 8.69
C LEU A 54 3.90 -1.75 9.54
N LEU A 55 3.89 -1.48 10.85
CA LEU A 55 4.88 -2.03 11.78
C LEU A 55 4.60 -3.50 12.10
N GLU A 56 3.39 -3.97 11.85
CA GLU A 56 2.98 -5.35 12.01
C GLU A 56 3.20 -6.15 10.71
N SER A 57 3.91 -7.27 10.82
CA SER A 57 4.08 -8.22 9.71
C SER A 57 3.74 -9.61 10.20
N ASN A 58 2.77 -10.28 9.58
CA ASN A 58 2.30 -11.62 9.95
C ASN A 58 1.98 -11.77 11.46
N GLY A 59 1.36 -10.76 12.08
CA GLY A 59 1.00 -10.78 13.50
C GLY A 59 2.14 -10.41 14.46
N ASN A 60 3.33 -10.03 13.94
CA ASN A 60 4.47 -9.66 14.78
C ASN A 60 4.98 -8.24 14.47
N LEU A 61 4.76 -7.36 15.45
CA LEU A 61 5.18 -5.95 15.39
C LEU A 61 6.71 -5.76 15.39
N LEU A 62 7.46 -6.68 16.00
CA LEU A 62 8.91 -6.56 16.11
C LEU A 62 9.58 -6.82 14.75
N TYR A 63 9.12 -7.83 14.00
CA TYR A 63 9.67 -8.14 12.68
C TYR A 63 9.34 -7.05 11.65
N GLY A 64 8.10 -6.55 11.61
CA GLY A 64 7.73 -5.47 10.69
C GLY A 64 8.46 -4.16 11.02
N SER A 65 8.57 -3.80 12.30
CA SER A 65 9.35 -2.63 12.73
C SER A 65 10.83 -2.72 12.37
N LEU A 66 11.46 -3.88 12.61
CA LEU A 66 12.87 -4.08 12.26
C LEU A 66 13.10 -4.06 10.76
N ALA A 67 12.19 -4.64 9.97
CA ALA A 67 12.30 -4.64 8.52
C ALA A 67 12.14 -3.23 7.95
N LEU A 68 11.17 -2.45 8.44
CA LEU A 68 10.97 -1.07 8.04
C LEU A 68 12.16 -0.19 8.45
N LEU A 69 12.59 -0.24 9.71
CA LEU A 69 13.70 0.57 10.17
C LEU A 69 15.02 0.15 9.52
N GLY A 70 15.27 -1.15 9.38
CA GLY A 70 16.47 -1.68 8.76
C GLY A 70 16.60 -1.26 7.30
N SER A 71 15.53 -1.37 6.52
CA SER A 71 15.49 -0.92 5.12
C SER A 71 15.61 0.61 5.01
N ALA A 72 14.96 1.37 5.88
CA ALA A 72 15.06 2.83 5.90
C ALA A 72 16.48 3.31 6.25
N ILE A 73 17.10 2.71 7.29
CA ILE A 73 18.48 3.00 7.70
C ILE A 73 19.45 2.62 6.58
N PHE A 74 19.22 1.50 5.90
CA PHE A 74 20.04 1.10 4.75
C PHE A 74 20.04 2.15 3.64
N VAL A 75 18.87 2.70 3.30
CA VAL A 75 18.77 3.80 2.30
C VAL A 75 19.45 5.08 2.79
N TRP A 76 19.32 5.40 4.08
CA TRP A 76 20.03 6.53 4.67
C TRP A 76 21.56 6.37 4.58
N LEU A 77 22.09 5.18 4.91
CA LEU A 77 23.52 4.86 4.76
C LEU A 77 23.97 4.95 3.30
N TRP A 78 23.13 4.50 2.37
CA TRP A 78 23.40 4.61 0.94
C TRP A 78 23.51 6.06 0.47
N SER A 79 22.57 6.90 0.91
CA SER A 79 22.55 8.34 0.63
C SER A 79 23.82 9.03 1.17
N LEU A 80 24.26 8.67 2.38
CA LEU A 80 25.53 9.16 2.95
C LEU A 80 26.75 8.76 2.13
N LEU A 81 26.74 7.57 1.53
CA LEU A 81 27.82 7.12 0.66
C LEU A 81 28.00 8.07 -0.52
N GLY A 82 26.90 8.60 -1.06
CA GLY A 82 26.93 9.63 -2.11
C GLY A 82 27.63 10.91 -1.66
N SER A 83 27.33 11.39 -0.46
CA SER A 83 27.99 12.57 0.11
C SER A 83 29.46 12.33 0.45
N MET A 84 29.88 11.09 0.73
CA MET A 84 31.29 10.74 0.98
C MET A 84 32.09 10.52 -0.31
N LEU A 85 31.46 10.01 -1.37
CA LEU A 85 32.10 9.69 -2.65
C LEU A 85 32.15 10.88 -3.62
N GLY A 86 31.24 11.85 -3.49
CA GLY A 86 31.17 13.03 -4.33
C GLY A 86 31.89 14.23 -3.73
N GLU A 87 32.74 14.88 -4.53
CA GLU A 87 33.16 16.27 -4.31
C GLU A 87 31.96 17.12 -3.92
N LYS A 88 32.10 17.99 -2.91
CA LYS A 88 31.09 18.98 -2.53
C LYS A 88 30.73 19.87 -3.75
N GLY A 89 29.73 19.48 -4.54
CA GLY A 89 29.30 20.21 -5.72
C GLY A 89 28.20 19.47 -6.51
N PRO A 90 27.44 20.22 -7.36
CA PRO A 90 26.22 19.76 -8.03
C PRO A 90 26.52 18.79 -9.19
N GLY A 91 27.01 17.60 -8.86
CA GLY A 91 27.31 16.54 -9.81
C GLY A 91 26.14 15.58 -9.98
N VAL A 92 25.89 15.12 -11.21
CA VAL A 92 24.90 14.06 -11.53
C VAL A 92 25.12 12.81 -10.67
N PHE A 93 26.36 12.55 -10.24
CA PHE A 93 26.72 11.42 -9.39
C PHE A 93 26.09 11.47 -7.99
N GLU A 94 25.90 12.66 -7.40
CA GLU A 94 25.27 12.77 -6.08
C GLU A 94 23.78 12.38 -6.13
N HIS A 95 23.08 12.75 -7.21
CA HIS A 95 21.67 12.43 -7.40
C HIS A 95 21.38 10.94 -7.55
N ILE A 96 22.35 10.12 -8.00
CA ILE A 96 22.20 8.67 -8.09
C ILE A 96 21.97 8.05 -6.70
N PHE A 97 22.59 8.61 -5.66
CA PHE A 97 22.45 8.10 -4.30
C PHE A 97 21.12 8.49 -3.63
N HIS A 98 20.38 9.42 -4.23
CA HIS A 98 19.03 9.82 -3.82
C HIS A 98 17.93 9.25 -4.73
N MET A 99 18.31 8.56 -5.80
CA MET A 99 17.35 7.83 -6.64
C MET A 99 16.78 6.64 -5.85
N PRO A 100 15.48 6.34 -5.99
CA PRO A 100 14.82 5.23 -5.29
C PRO A 100 15.16 3.86 -5.90
N ILE A 101 16.43 3.59 -6.17
CA ILE A 101 16.89 2.40 -6.90
C ILE A 101 16.48 1.12 -6.18
N PHE A 102 16.59 1.08 -4.85
CA PHE A 102 16.20 -0.10 -4.06
C PHE A 102 14.69 -0.33 -4.04
N PHE A 103 13.91 0.75 -3.97
CA PHE A 103 12.47 0.67 -4.10
C PHE A 103 12.08 0.15 -5.50
N LEU A 104 12.63 0.72 -6.56
CA LEU A 104 12.34 0.28 -7.94
C LEU A 104 12.77 -1.17 -8.17
N ALA A 105 13.97 -1.55 -7.71
CA ALA A 105 14.47 -2.91 -7.85
C ALA A 105 13.56 -3.92 -7.13
N LEU A 106 13.15 -3.63 -5.90
CA LEU A 106 12.25 -4.53 -5.17
C LEU A 106 10.83 -4.53 -5.77
N PHE A 107 10.32 -3.37 -6.16
CA PHE A 107 8.99 -3.23 -6.77
C PHE A 107 8.86 -4.05 -8.07
N PHE A 108 9.84 -3.93 -8.98
CA PHE A 108 9.82 -4.68 -10.25
C PHE A 108 10.18 -6.15 -10.10
N SER A 109 11.00 -6.52 -9.11
CA SER A 109 11.32 -7.93 -8.86
C SER A 109 10.23 -8.64 -8.05
N TYR A 110 9.33 -7.91 -7.39
CA TYR A 110 8.32 -8.48 -6.51
C TYR A 110 7.43 -9.55 -7.15
N PRO A 111 6.91 -9.40 -8.39
CA PRO A 111 6.11 -10.46 -9.02
C PRO A 111 6.87 -11.79 -9.12
N ILE A 112 8.16 -11.72 -9.50
CA ILE A 112 9.04 -12.87 -9.64
C ILE A 112 9.33 -13.50 -8.27
N LEU A 113 9.58 -12.67 -7.25
CA LEU A 113 9.79 -13.15 -5.88
C LEU A 113 8.51 -13.79 -5.32
N ARG A 114 7.34 -13.23 -5.61
CA ARG A 114 6.05 -13.77 -5.16
C ARG A 114 5.82 -15.15 -5.75
N GLU A 115 6.01 -15.32 -7.06
CA GLU A 115 5.87 -16.59 -7.76
C GLU A 115 6.88 -17.64 -7.27
N ALA A 116 8.13 -17.25 -7.03
CA ALA A 116 9.17 -18.17 -6.55
C ALA A 116 9.02 -18.59 -5.07
N TYR A 117 8.25 -17.85 -4.26
CA TYR A 117 8.18 -18.02 -2.82
C TYR A 117 6.75 -18.03 -2.25
N GLN A 118 5.75 -18.42 -3.06
CA GLN A 118 4.32 -18.41 -2.74
C GLN A 118 3.98 -18.96 -1.34
N GLU A 119 4.73 -19.95 -0.83
CA GLU A 119 4.48 -20.60 0.45
C GLU A 119 5.31 -20.04 1.65
N LYS A 120 6.14 -19.01 1.47
CA LYS A 120 7.06 -18.55 2.53
C LYS A 120 6.61 -17.26 3.23
N SER A 121 6.67 -17.31 4.56
CA SER A 121 6.47 -16.17 5.50
C SER A 121 7.28 -14.90 5.17
N ILE A 122 8.35 -15.03 4.38
CA ILE A 122 9.20 -13.91 3.91
C ILE A 122 8.43 -12.89 3.07
N LEU A 123 7.37 -13.28 2.36
CA LEU A 123 6.54 -12.34 1.60
C LEU A 123 5.79 -11.35 2.49
N GLY A 124 5.49 -11.71 3.75
CA GLY A 124 4.86 -10.80 4.71
C GLY A 124 5.71 -9.57 5.04
N LEU A 125 7.03 -9.66 4.86
CA LEU A 125 7.95 -8.54 5.09
C LEU A 125 8.08 -7.59 3.89
N ALA A 126 7.48 -7.92 2.74
CA ALA A 126 7.60 -7.09 1.54
C ALA A 126 7.01 -5.69 1.73
N LYS A 127 5.81 -5.60 2.33
CA LYS A 127 5.15 -4.31 2.64
C LYS A 127 6.00 -3.41 3.54
N PRO A 128 6.50 -3.86 4.72
CA PRO A 128 7.36 -3.02 5.56
C PRO A 128 8.71 -2.68 4.92
N VAL A 129 9.31 -3.60 4.14
CA VAL A 129 10.59 -3.34 3.43
C VAL A 129 10.41 -2.30 2.31
N LEU A 130 9.38 -2.44 1.47
CA LEU A 130 9.06 -1.44 0.43
C LEU A 130 8.80 -0.07 1.04
N SER A 131 8.00 -0.05 2.10
CA SER A 131 7.66 1.19 2.77
C SER A 131 8.88 1.83 3.42
N GLY A 132 9.78 1.04 4.01
CA GLY A 132 11.04 1.53 4.57
C GLY A 132 11.98 2.05 3.48
N PHE A 133 12.03 1.44 2.29
CA PHE A 133 12.79 1.99 1.17
C PHE A 133 12.25 3.33 0.67
N VAL A 134 10.93 3.46 0.52
CA VAL A 134 10.29 4.71 0.10
C VAL A 134 10.45 5.79 1.17
N LEU A 135 10.01 5.52 2.40
CA LEU A 135 10.06 6.47 3.50
C LEU A 135 11.50 6.84 3.84
N GLY A 136 12.42 5.88 3.80
CA GLY A 136 13.85 6.12 3.98
C GLY A 136 14.42 7.05 2.90
N ASN A 137 14.05 6.85 1.63
CA ASN A 137 14.51 7.71 0.54
C ASN A 137 13.97 9.14 0.64
N LEU A 138 12.68 9.30 0.94
CA LEU A 138 12.07 10.61 1.18
C LEU A 138 12.72 11.30 2.38
N SER A 139 12.86 10.59 3.50
CA SER A 139 13.46 11.15 4.72
C SER A 139 14.91 11.56 4.51
N SER A 140 15.70 10.70 3.87
CA SER A 140 17.09 11.04 3.55
C SER A 140 17.17 12.24 2.61
N GLY A 141 16.38 12.26 1.54
CA GLY A 141 16.31 13.40 0.63
C GLY A 141 15.90 14.70 1.33
N ALA A 142 14.98 14.67 2.29
CA ALA A 142 14.60 15.83 3.08
C ALA A 142 15.69 16.32 4.05
N VAL A 143 16.44 15.40 4.68
CA VAL A 143 17.61 15.74 5.51
C VAL A 143 18.65 16.48 4.67
N HIS A 144 19.02 15.91 3.53
CA HIS A 144 20.04 16.47 2.65
C HIS A 144 19.58 17.80 2.01
N TYR A 145 18.30 17.89 1.60
CA TYR A 145 17.71 19.15 1.14
C TYR A 145 17.66 20.23 2.23
N GLY A 146 17.32 19.85 3.47
CA GLY A 146 17.12 20.78 4.59
C GLY A 146 18.42 21.29 5.24
N LEU A 147 19.56 20.62 5.02
CA LEU A 147 20.81 20.91 5.71
C LEU A 147 21.90 21.55 4.84
N ASP A 148 22.08 21.16 3.58
CA ASP A 148 23.16 21.72 2.75
C ASP A 148 22.96 21.42 1.24
N ARG A 149 22.68 22.48 0.45
CA ARG A 149 22.86 22.68 -1.01
C ARG A 149 22.40 21.62 -2.07
N ASP A 150 22.08 22.17 -3.24
CA ASP A 150 22.09 21.57 -4.60
C ASP A 150 21.14 20.42 -4.99
N LEU A 151 20.34 19.85 -4.08
CA LEU A 151 19.23 19.01 -4.52
C LEU A 151 18.10 19.87 -5.10
N TYR A 152 17.89 19.84 -6.42
CA TYR A 152 16.81 20.58 -7.07
C TYR A 152 15.46 20.24 -6.41
N PHE A 153 14.76 21.27 -5.90
CA PHE A 153 13.42 21.11 -5.33
C PHE A 153 12.51 20.31 -6.27
N LEU A 154 12.61 20.56 -7.58
CA LEU A 154 11.83 19.86 -8.59
C LEU A 154 12.14 18.36 -8.66
N PHE A 155 13.40 17.97 -8.46
CA PHE A 155 13.79 16.56 -8.41
C PHE A 155 13.20 15.87 -7.17
N TYR A 156 13.31 16.50 -6.00
CA TYR A 156 12.72 15.96 -4.77
C TYR A 156 11.20 15.91 -4.83
N LEU A 157 10.56 16.92 -5.41
CA LEU A 157 9.12 16.95 -5.64
C LEU A 157 8.69 15.82 -6.59
N LEU A 158 9.45 15.57 -7.65
CA LEU A 158 9.21 14.46 -8.58
C LEU A 158 9.30 13.11 -7.85
N LEU A 159 10.30 12.93 -6.98
CA LEU A 159 10.43 11.71 -6.17
C LEU A 159 9.24 11.52 -5.24
N LEU A 160 8.76 12.59 -4.61
CA LEU A 160 7.57 12.56 -3.75
C LEU A 160 6.33 12.18 -4.56
N LEU A 161 6.10 12.81 -5.71
CA LEU A 161 4.97 12.52 -6.59
C LEU A 161 5.02 11.11 -7.19
N LEU A 162 6.20 10.54 -7.38
CA LEU A 162 6.34 9.18 -7.91
C LEU A 162 6.13 8.12 -6.81
N GLN A 163 6.76 8.29 -5.64
CA GLN A 163 6.80 7.25 -4.62
C GLN A 163 5.57 7.24 -3.73
N LEU A 164 5.02 8.41 -3.42
CA LEU A 164 3.94 8.54 -2.46
C LEU A 164 2.62 7.90 -2.96
N PRO A 165 2.20 8.05 -4.23
CA PRO A 165 1.05 7.32 -4.74
C PRO A 165 1.24 5.80 -4.69
N VAL A 166 2.43 5.30 -5.04
CA VAL A 166 2.69 3.85 -4.98
C VAL A 166 2.59 3.34 -3.55
N LEU A 167 3.11 4.11 -2.58
CA LEU A 167 2.98 3.80 -1.16
C LEU A 167 1.50 3.78 -0.71
N VAL A 168 0.69 4.71 -1.19
CA VAL A 168 -0.76 4.79 -0.89
C VAL A 168 -1.51 3.57 -1.40
N PHE A 169 -1.24 3.11 -2.62
CA PHE A 169 -1.84 1.88 -3.14
C PHE A 169 -1.37 0.65 -2.33
N LEU A 170 -0.07 0.57 -2.03
CA LEU A 170 0.51 -0.52 -1.23
C LEU A 170 -0.14 -0.61 0.16
N TRP A 171 -0.40 0.52 0.82
CA TRP A 171 -0.98 0.54 2.16
C TRP A 171 -2.48 0.26 2.16
N ASN A 172 -3.16 0.60 1.08
CA ASN A 172 -4.57 0.27 0.88
C ASN A 172 -4.80 -1.14 0.31
N LYS A 173 -3.74 -1.90 0.03
CA LYS A 173 -3.80 -3.26 -0.52
C LYS A 173 -4.41 -3.32 -1.92
N GLU A 174 -4.34 -2.22 -2.65
CA GLU A 174 -4.87 -2.10 -4.00
C GLU A 174 -3.80 -2.52 -5.02
N PRO A 175 -4.17 -3.18 -6.12
CA PRO A 175 -3.22 -3.60 -7.13
C PRO A 175 -2.58 -2.40 -7.82
N ILE A 176 -1.26 -2.43 -7.97
CA ILE A 176 -0.49 -1.39 -8.66
C ILE A 176 -0.07 -1.95 -10.00
N LEU A 177 -0.57 -1.38 -11.10
CA LEU A 177 -0.25 -1.86 -12.46
C LEU A 177 -0.54 -3.36 -12.65
N GLY A 178 -1.57 -3.89 -11.98
CA GLY A 178 -1.95 -5.31 -12.02
C GLY A 178 -1.17 -6.22 -11.04
N VAL A 179 -0.24 -5.68 -10.25
CA VAL A 179 0.50 -6.44 -9.23
C VAL A 179 -0.13 -6.22 -7.85
N SER A 180 -0.61 -7.30 -7.23
CA SER A 180 -1.03 -7.31 -5.82
C SER A 180 0.11 -7.78 -4.92
N PHE A 181 0.33 -7.05 -3.82
CA PHE A 181 1.38 -7.34 -2.83
C PHE A 181 0.93 -8.23 -1.68
N GLU A 182 -0.36 -8.61 -1.63
CA GLU A 182 -0.87 -9.52 -0.62
C GLU A 182 -0.97 -10.95 -1.18
N PRO A 183 -0.83 -12.02 -0.35
CA PRO A 183 -1.13 -13.36 -0.81
C PRO A 183 -2.58 -13.42 -1.30
N VAL A 184 -2.80 -14.04 -2.47
CA VAL A 184 -4.15 -14.31 -2.95
C VAL A 184 -4.80 -15.20 -1.89
N PRO A 185 -6.01 -14.88 -1.41
CA PRO A 185 -6.72 -15.82 -0.56
C PRO A 185 -6.89 -17.14 -1.33
N SER A 186 -6.68 -18.28 -0.68
CA SER A 186 -6.71 -19.60 -1.34
C SER A 186 -8.03 -19.93 -2.05
N TYR A 187 -9.11 -19.18 -1.78
CA TYR A 187 -10.41 -19.32 -2.46
C TYR A 187 -10.49 -18.56 -3.81
N GLU A 188 -9.55 -17.66 -4.10
CA GLU A 188 -9.45 -16.97 -5.40
C GLU A 188 -8.50 -17.69 -6.37
N GLU A 189 -7.63 -18.57 -5.88
CA GLU A 189 -6.75 -19.41 -6.71
C GLU A 189 -7.50 -20.49 -7.50
N GLU A 190 -8.71 -20.87 -7.09
CA GLU A 190 -9.53 -21.86 -7.82
C GLU A 190 -10.30 -21.28 -9.01
N ASN A 191 -10.29 -19.96 -9.20
CA ASN A 191 -11.05 -19.30 -10.27
C ASN A 191 -10.20 -18.82 -11.45
N ASP A 192 -8.92 -19.22 -11.53
CA ASP A 192 -8.10 -18.99 -12.73
C ASP A 192 -8.47 -19.98 -13.84
N TRP A 193 -9.67 -19.81 -14.39
CA TRP A 193 -10.16 -20.42 -15.63
C TRP A 193 -9.39 -19.85 -16.84
N GLY A 194 -8.07 -20.08 -16.91
CA GLY A 194 -7.24 -19.43 -17.91
C GLY A 194 -5.94 -20.10 -18.32
N ASN A 195 -5.46 -21.14 -17.64
CA ASN A 195 -4.17 -21.75 -18.02
C ASN A 195 -4.17 -23.29 -17.93
N SER A 196 -5.09 -23.92 -18.66
CA SER A 196 -4.95 -25.33 -19.02
C SER A 196 -4.21 -25.45 -20.35
N PHE A 197 -2.90 -25.74 -20.28
CA PHE A 197 -2.23 -26.46 -21.36
C PHE A 197 -1.66 -27.77 -20.81
N SER A 198 -2.35 -28.84 -21.25
CA SER A 198 -1.97 -30.25 -21.29
C SER A 198 -1.65 -30.93 -19.97
N ASP A 199 -2.63 -31.67 -19.44
CA ASP A 199 -2.40 -33.09 -19.25
C ASP A 199 -3.70 -33.86 -19.55
N GLU A 200 -3.59 -34.80 -20.50
CA GLU A 200 -4.66 -35.69 -20.93
C GLU A 200 -4.85 -36.80 -19.88
N GLY A 201 -6.09 -37.07 -19.51
CA GLY A 201 -6.48 -38.40 -19.01
C GLY A 201 -7.35 -38.38 -17.76
N SER A 202 -8.66 -38.41 -17.95
CA SER A 202 -9.53 -39.54 -17.55
C SER A 202 -10.98 -39.10 -17.41
N ASP A 203 -11.83 -39.83 -18.11
CA ASP A 203 -13.29 -39.74 -18.10
C ASP A 203 -13.89 -40.04 -16.73
N SER A 204 -14.96 -39.34 -16.35
CA SER A 204 -16.26 -39.98 -16.01
C SER A 204 -17.35 -38.96 -15.66
N ASP A 205 -18.39 -38.97 -16.51
CA ASP A 205 -19.82 -38.90 -16.25
C ASP A 205 -20.39 -38.22 -14.97
N GLY A 206 -21.34 -37.30 -15.19
CA GLY A 206 -22.71 -37.53 -14.69
C GLY A 206 -23.33 -36.59 -13.64
N ASN A 207 -23.95 -35.50 -14.12
CA ASN A 207 -25.34 -35.07 -13.82
C ASN A 207 -25.76 -34.51 -12.43
N SER A 208 -26.64 -33.49 -12.53
CA SER A 208 -27.71 -33.02 -11.60
C SER A 208 -27.45 -31.85 -10.64
N GLN A 209 -27.86 -30.66 -11.12
CA GLN A 209 -28.75 -29.69 -10.48
C GLN A 209 -29.22 -29.98 -9.04
N PHE A 210 -28.80 -29.14 -8.10
CA PHE A 210 -29.55 -28.81 -6.88
C PHE A 210 -29.25 -27.35 -6.50
N ASP A 211 -30.23 -26.48 -6.69
CA ASP A 211 -30.31 -25.16 -6.06
C ASP A 211 -30.61 -25.38 -4.57
N ASP A 212 -29.66 -25.10 -3.69
CA ASP A 212 -29.87 -25.13 -2.24
C ASP A 212 -29.90 -23.68 -1.72
N PRO A 213 -31.07 -23.14 -1.30
CA PRO A 213 -31.23 -21.73 -0.93
C PRO A 213 -30.91 -21.44 0.54
N GLU A 214 -30.04 -22.21 1.21
CA GLU A 214 -29.83 -22.10 2.67
C GLU A 214 -28.56 -21.36 3.14
N GLU A 215 -27.76 -20.73 2.26
CA GLU A 215 -26.48 -20.09 2.68
C GLU A 215 -26.39 -18.57 2.53
N ASN A 216 -27.51 -17.84 2.50
CA ASN A 216 -27.48 -16.37 2.52
C ASN A 216 -28.39 -15.79 3.63
N PRO A 217 -27.85 -15.39 4.79
CA PRO A 217 -28.64 -14.85 5.91
C PRO A 217 -29.22 -13.45 5.62
N PHE A 218 -29.03 -12.91 4.41
CA PHE A 218 -29.59 -11.63 3.95
C PHE A 218 -30.62 -11.77 2.82
N ALA A 219 -30.95 -13.00 2.38
CA ALA A 219 -31.86 -13.21 1.25
C ALA A 219 -33.35 -13.33 1.64
N ALA A 220 -33.68 -13.22 2.94
CA ALA A 220 -35.04 -13.36 3.45
C ALA A 220 -35.48 -12.16 4.31
N GLU A 221 -35.37 -10.95 3.77
CA GLU A 221 -36.23 -9.84 4.21
C GLU A 221 -37.32 -9.63 3.17
N ASN A 222 -38.43 -10.34 3.34
CA ASN A 222 -39.71 -9.87 2.80
C ASN A 222 -40.09 -8.63 3.62
N ASP A 223 -39.93 -7.46 3.03
CA ASP A 223 -40.39 -6.18 3.59
C ASP A 223 -41.90 -6.20 3.79
N GLN A 224 -42.32 -6.70 4.95
CA GLN A 224 -43.69 -6.68 5.44
C GLN A 224 -43.82 -5.68 6.60
N TYR A 225 -43.27 -4.49 6.45
CA TYR A 225 -43.60 -3.33 7.27
C TYR A 225 -43.68 -2.07 6.40
N GLY A 226 -44.79 -1.96 5.68
CA GLY A 226 -45.31 -0.69 5.23
C GLY A 226 -45.79 0.15 6.40
N LEU A 227 -45.26 1.36 6.49
CA LEU A 227 -45.87 2.55 7.09
C LEU A 227 -45.64 3.62 6.01
N GLY A 228 -46.62 4.01 5.21
CA GLY A 228 -47.88 4.58 5.66
C GLY A 228 -47.73 6.10 5.62
N ASP A 229 -48.43 6.71 4.67
CA ASP A 229 -48.71 8.14 4.51
C ASP A 229 -47.62 9.02 3.86
N ASP A 230 -47.66 9.04 2.53
CA ASP A 230 -47.14 10.13 1.71
C ASP A 230 -48.25 11.21 1.61
N PRO A 231 -48.12 12.40 2.25
CA PRO A 231 -49.22 13.37 2.32
C PRO A 231 -49.28 14.33 1.12
N PHE A 232 -48.54 14.08 0.03
CA PHE A 232 -48.52 14.96 -1.14
C PHE A 232 -48.59 14.22 -2.48
N SER A 233 -49.56 13.32 -2.64
CA SER A 233 -50.02 12.88 -3.96
C SER A 233 -51.28 13.65 -4.37
N ASP A 234 -51.23 14.32 -5.53
CA ASP A 234 -52.36 14.84 -6.33
C ASP A 234 -52.73 16.33 -6.27
N GLU A 235 -51.75 17.25 -6.17
CA GLU A 235 -52.01 18.67 -6.47
C GLU A 235 -50.96 19.33 -7.38
N PHE A 236 -50.59 18.69 -8.49
CA PHE A 236 -50.15 19.39 -9.70
C PHE A 236 -50.59 18.59 -10.93
N LYS A 237 -51.77 18.95 -11.43
CA LYS A 237 -52.30 18.53 -12.73
C LYS A 237 -51.76 19.43 -13.83
#